data_AF-A0A7S0EN43-F1
#
_entry.id   AF-A0A7S0EN43-F1
#
_cell.length_a   1.000
_cell.length_b   1.000
_cell.length_c   1.000
_cell.angle_alpha   90.00
_cell.angle_beta   90.00
_cell.angle_gamma   90.00
#
_symmetry.space_group_name_H-M   'P 1'
#
loop_
_entity.id
_entity.type
_entity.pdbx_description
1 polymer ?
#
loop_
_entity_poly.entity_id
_entity_poly.type
_entity_poly.pdbx_seq_one_letter_code
_entity_poly.pdbx_strand_id
1 'polypeptide(L)'
;GGGVKEKPFLEEVRRARTVIERCADDHEGCTSWARGDECKSNPMFMHSHCAVACGSCNKPIDLIMAAEAEEMERGDWRAKEEAQHKHQLREALDYIPSAEMAEIEKLEAAITARREVLEMKHEL
;
A
#
# COMPACT_ATOMS: atom_id res chain seq x y z
N GLY A 1 13.31 7.06 28.06
CA GLY A 1 13.74 6.21 26.94
C GLY A 1 13.20 4.82 27.14
N GLY A 2 12.17 4.44 26.40
CA GLY A 2 11.57 3.10 26.47
C GLY A 2 11.96 2.30 25.24
N GLY A 3 12.97 1.44 25.36
CA GLY A 3 13.33 0.49 24.30
C GLY A 3 12.40 -0.70 24.37
N VAL A 4 11.62 -0.92 23.32
CA VAL A 4 10.84 -2.14 23.13
C VAL A 4 11.85 -3.29 23.02
N LYS A 5 11.90 -4.19 24.01
CA LYS A 5 12.71 -5.41 23.91
C LYS A 5 12.03 -6.33 22.90
N GLU A 6 12.49 -6.31 21.65
CA GLU A 6 12.04 -7.27 20.65
C GLU A 6 12.31 -8.69 21.16
N LYS A 7 11.32 -9.57 20.99
CA LYS A 7 11.38 -10.94 21.50
C LYS A 7 12.42 -11.74 20.70
N PRO A 8 13.32 -12.52 21.33
CA PRO A 8 14.38 -13.27 20.65
C PRO A 8 13.91 -14.14 19.47
N PHE A 9 12.68 -14.68 19.60
CA PHE A 9 12.04 -15.49 18.56
C PHE A 9 11.82 -14.73 17.24
N LEU A 10 11.47 -13.44 17.29
CA LEU A 10 11.26 -12.64 16.07
C LEU A 10 12.57 -12.34 15.36
N GLU A 11 13.67 -12.21 16.09
CA GLU A 11 15.00 -12.01 15.51
C GLU A 11 15.51 -13.31 14.84
N GLU A 12 15.25 -14.45 15.46
CA GLU A 12 15.57 -15.76 14.89
C GLU A 12 14.75 -16.06 13.63
N VAL A 13 13.45 -15.75 13.64
CA VAL A 13 12.59 -15.83 12.44
C VAL A 13 13.06 -14.89 11.34
N ARG A 14 13.48 -13.66 11.66
CA ARG A 14 14.07 -12.72 10.67
C ARG A 14 15.39 -13.23 10.09
N ARG A 15 16.20 -13.96 10.88
CA ARG A 15 17.48 -14.55 10.44
C ARG A 15 17.28 -15.85 9.65
N ALA A 16 16.22 -16.60 9.92
CA ALA A 16 15.79 -17.77 9.17
C ALA A 16 15.14 -17.36 7.83
N ARG A 17 15.91 -16.70 6.96
CA ARG A 17 15.47 -16.32 5.62
C ARG A 17 15.26 -17.58 4.79
N THR A 18 14.01 -17.94 4.51
CA THR A 18 13.68 -19.03 3.61
C THR A 18 13.84 -18.56 2.17
N VAL A 19 14.72 -19.22 1.41
CA VAL A 19 15.01 -18.90 0.01
C VAL A 19 14.48 -20.02 -0.87
N ILE A 20 13.97 -19.69 -2.05
CA ILE A 20 13.61 -20.70 -3.05
C ILE A 20 14.90 -21.28 -3.63
N GLU A 21 15.40 -22.34 -2.99
CA GLU A 21 16.62 -23.04 -3.40
C GLU A 21 16.41 -23.91 -4.65
N ARG A 22 15.21 -24.50 -4.81
CA ARG A 22 14.87 -25.25 -6.01
C ARG A 22 14.40 -24.30 -7.11
N CYS A 23 15.28 -24.06 -8.08
CA CYS A 23 14.99 -23.26 -9.27
C CYS A 23 14.70 -24.18 -10.46
N ALA A 24 13.43 -24.56 -10.62
CA ALA A 24 12.96 -25.35 -11.76
C ALA A 24 11.49 -25.06 -12.04
N ASP A 25 11.06 -25.36 -13.27
CA ASP A 25 9.66 -25.48 -13.64
C ASP A 25 9.32 -26.98 -13.72
N ASP A 26 8.40 -27.43 -12.88
CA ASP A 26 7.98 -28.83 -12.75
C ASP A 26 6.87 -29.20 -13.76
N HIS A 27 6.28 -28.21 -14.43
CA HIS A 27 5.16 -28.40 -15.36
C HIS A 27 5.40 -27.70 -16.70
N GLU A 28 5.04 -28.36 -17.79
CA GLU A 28 5.09 -27.78 -19.14
C GLU A 28 4.22 -26.52 -19.28
N GLY A 29 3.16 -26.43 -18.47
CA GLY A 29 2.24 -25.28 -18.42
C GLY A 29 2.81 -24.04 -17.72
N CYS A 30 3.93 -24.13 -17.00
CA CYS A 30 4.45 -23.03 -16.17
C CYS A 30 4.59 -21.70 -16.92
N THR A 31 5.10 -21.73 -18.16
CA THR A 31 5.20 -20.52 -18.98
C THR A 31 3.84 -19.92 -19.34
N SER A 32 2.85 -20.77 -19.67
CA SER A 32 1.51 -20.31 -20.02
C SER A 32 0.78 -19.73 -18.81
N TRP A 33 0.91 -20.38 -17.65
CA TRP A 33 0.31 -19.93 -16.39
C TRP A 33 0.95 -18.64 -15.89
N ALA A 34 2.27 -18.51 -15.96
CA ALA A 34 2.96 -17.27 -15.63
C ALA A 34 2.51 -16.10 -16.52
N ARG A 35 2.30 -16.34 -17.83
CA ARG A 35 1.71 -15.34 -18.74
C ARG A 35 0.24 -15.02 -18.43
N GLY A 36 -0.47 -15.95 -17.80
CA GLY A 36 -1.85 -15.77 -17.34
C GLY A 36 -1.95 -15.19 -15.93
N ASP A 37 -0.89 -14.56 -15.41
CA ASP A 37 -0.83 -13.96 -14.06
C ASP A 37 -1.02 -14.95 -12.89
N GLU A 38 -0.79 -16.25 -13.10
CA GLU A 38 -0.86 -17.25 -12.03
C GLU A 38 0.23 -17.03 -10.98
N CYS A 39 1.37 -16.42 -11.34
CA CYS A 39 2.38 -16.06 -10.34
C CYS A 39 1.81 -15.13 -9.25
N LYS A 40 0.79 -14.32 -9.58
CA LYS A 40 0.12 -13.42 -8.63
C LYS A 40 -1.17 -14.03 -8.06
N SER A 41 -1.91 -14.75 -8.90
CA SER A 41 -3.23 -15.30 -8.55
C SER A 41 -3.13 -16.61 -7.77
N ASN A 42 -2.03 -17.35 -7.95
CA ASN A 42 -1.73 -18.62 -7.29
C ASN A 42 -0.23 -18.68 -6.88
N PRO A 43 0.23 -17.72 -6.06
CA PRO A 43 1.65 -17.49 -5.81
C PRO A 43 2.32 -18.67 -5.10
N MET A 44 1.62 -19.32 -4.16
CA MET A 44 2.14 -20.46 -3.43
C MET A 44 2.50 -21.64 -4.35
N PHE A 45 1.62 -21.98 -5.28
CA PHE A 45 1.88 -23.06 -6.22
C PHE A 45 2.97 -22.66 -7.21
N MET A 46 2.82 -21.49 -7.82
CA MET A 46 3.68 -21.05 -8.90
C MET A 46 5.12 -20.80 -8.45
N HIS A 47 5.34 -20.26 -7.26
CA HIS A 47 6.70 -20.08 -6.75
C HIS A 47 7.36 -21.39 -6.29
N SER A 48 6.56 -22.38 -5.90
CA SER A 48 7.07 -23.70 -5.49
C SER A 48 7.38 -24.62 -6.67
N HIS A 49 6.57 -24.55 -7.74
CA HIS A 49 6.62 -25.49 -8.87
C HIS A 49 6.98 -24.86 -10.22
N CYS A 50 6.93 -23.54 -10.33
CA CYS A 50 7.17 -22.79 -11.56
C CYS A 50 8.12 -21.61 -11.31
N ALA A 51 9.17 -21.87 -10.51
CA ALA A 51 10.05 -20.82 -9.99
C ALA A 51 10.83 -20.09 -11.10
N VAL A 52 11.12 -20.76 -12.22
CA VAL A 52 11.79 -20.15 -13.37
C VAL A 52 10.81 -19.26 -14.12
N ALA A 53 9.62 -19.78 -14.45
CA ALA A 53 8.59 -19.03 -15.14
C ALA A 53 8.16 -17.76 -14.38
N CYS A 54 8.09 -17.83 -13.04
CA CYS A 54 7.77 -16.67 -12.19
C CYS A 54 8.99 -15.83 -11.80
N GLY A 55 10.19 -16.21 -12.23
CA GLY A 55 11.42 -15.48 -11.93
C GLY A 55 11.71 -15.35 -10.43
N SER A 56 11.37 -16.38 -9.64
CA SER A 56 11.50 -16.39 -8.18
C SER A 56 12.69 -17.21 -7.66
N CYS A 57 13.50 -17.77 -8.56
CA CYS A 57 14.71 -18.49 -8.22
C CYS A 57 15.65 -17.68 -7.32
N ASN A 58 16.15 -18.32 -6.25
CA ASN A 58 17.06 -17.71 -5.26
C ASN A 58 16.52 -16.44 -4.59
N LYS A 59 15.21 -16.19 -4.70
CA LYS A 59 14.58 -15.10 -3.99
C LYS A 59 14.08 -15.60 -2.63
N PRO A 60 14.20 -14.76 -1.60
CA PRO A 60 13.57 -14.99 -0.31
C PRO A 60 12.05 -14.98 -0.42
N ILE A 61 11.40 -15.88 0.31
CA ILE A 61 9.94 -15.99 0.33
C ILE A 61 9.32 -14.70 0.86
N ASP A 62 9.93 -14.06 1.86
CA ASP A 62 9.47 -12.77 2.40
C ASP A 62 9.50 -11.66 1.34
N LEU A 63 10.48 -11.64 0.43
CA LEU A 63 10.52 -10.67 -0.67
C LEU A 63 9.48 -10.95 -1.75
N ILE A 64 9.22 -12.22 -2.05
CA ILE A 64 8.21 -12.61 -3.05
C ILE A 64 6.82 -12.22 -2.55
N MET A 65 6.48 -12.63 -1.33
CA MET A 65 5.18 -12.35 -0.73
C MET A 65 4.98 -10.86 -0.44
N ALA A 66 6.05 -10.12 -0.08
CA ALA A 66 5.97 -8.67 0.11
C ALA A 66 5.72 -7.93 -1.21
N ALA A 67 6.40 -8.31 -2.30
CA ALA A 67 6.19 -7.67 -3.61
C ALA A 67 4.74 -7.87 -4.13
N GLU A 68 4.13 -9.00 -3.82
CA GLU A 68 2.73 -9.29 -4.12
C GLU A 68 1.76 -8.51 -3.20
N ALA A 69 2.08 -8.42 -1.91
CA ALA A 69 1.30 -7.63 -0.95
C ALA A 69 1.33 -6.12 -1.27
N GLU A 70 2.47 -5.59 -1.73
CA GLU A 70 2.61 -4.19 -2.16
C GLU A 70 1.78 -3.87 -3.42
N GLU A 71 1.51 -4.86 -4.29
CA GLU A 71 0.53 -4.70 -5.38
C GLU A 71 -0.90 -4.63 -4.85
N MET A 72 -1.23 -5.44 -3.84
CA MET A 72 -2.55 -5.41 -3.19
C MET A 72 -2.79 -4.08 -2.46
N GLU A 73 -1.76 -3.47 -1.87
CA GLU A 73 -1.82 -2.13 -1.25
C GLU A 73 -1.92 -0.96 -2.25
N ARG A 74 -1.66 -1.19 -3.54
CA ARG A 74 -1.91 -0.19 -4.60
C ARG A 74 -3.38 -0.09 -4.99
N GLY A 75 -4.24 -1.00 -4.53
CA GLY A 75 -5.65 -1.08 -4.90
C GLY A 75 -6.66 -0.67 -3.83
N ASP A 76 -6.72 0.62 -3.47
CA ASP A 76 -7.96 1.34 -3.14
C ASP A 76 -7.68 2.84 -3.08
N TRP A 77 -7.90 3.53 -4.21
CA TRP A 77 -7.71 4.98 -4.28
C TRP A 77 -8.69 5.75 -3.38
N ARG A 78 -9.89 5.20 -3.13
CA ARG A 78 -10.91 5.83 -2.27
C ARG A 78 -10.47 5.80 -0.81
N ALA A 79 -9.92 4.67 -0.36
CA ALA A 79 -9.37 4.56 0.99
C ALA A 79 -8.17 5.51 1.19
N LYS A 80 -7.32 5.69 0.17
CA LYS A 80 -6.20 6.65 0.22
C LYS A 80 -6.68 8.09 0.25
N GLU A 81 -7.66 8.45 -0.58
CA GLU A 81 -8.26 9.78 -0.59
C GLU A 81 -8.97 10.09 0.73
N GLU A 82 -9.70 9.13 1.29
CA GLU A 82 -10.34 9.26 2.59
C GLU A 82 -9.32 9.40 3.73
N ALA A 83 -8.22 8.63 3.70
CA ALA A 83 -7.14 8.74 4.69
C ALA A 83 -6.41 10.09 4.59
N GLN A 84 -6.16 10.58 3.38
CA GLN A 84 -5.59 11.91 3.14
C GLN A 84 -6.52 13.01 3.67
N HIS A 85 -7.82 12.92 3.41
CA HIS A 85 -8.80 13.89 3.88
C HIS A 85 -8.91 13.89 5.42
N LYS A 86 -8.85 12.71 6.06
CA LYS A 86 -8.81 12.60 7.54
C LYS A 86 -7.53 13.17 8.14
N HIS A 87 -6.38 12.98 7.48
CA HIS A 87 -5.12 13.56 7.91
C HIS A 87 -5.15 15.09 7.84
N GLN A 88 -5.61 15.64 6.70
CA GLN A 88 -5.78 17.08 6.52
C GLN A 88 -6.74 17.69 7.55
N LEU A 89 -7.86 17.01 7.85
CA LEU A 89 -8.80 17.46 8.88
C LEU A 89 -8.14 17.50 10.26
N ARG A 90 -7.32 16.49 10.60
CA ARG A 90 -6.61 16.45 11.88
C ARG A 90 -5.58 17.58 12.00
N GLU A 91 -4.78 17.80 10.97
CA GLU A 91 -3.80 18.90 10.95
C GLU A 91 -4.49 20.27 11.03
N ALA A 92 -5.61 20.44 10.33
CA ALA A 92 -6.41 21.66 10.42
C ALA A 92 -6.95 21.87 11.84
N LEU A 93 -7.47 20.83 12.49
CA LEU A 93 -7.95 20.89 13.88
C LEU A 93 -6.84 21.24 14.88
N ASP A 94 -5.62 20.74 14.66
CA ASP A 94 -4.45 21.07 15.48
C ASP A 94 -3.97 22.52 15.26
N TYR A 95 -4.20 23.09 14.07
CA TYR A 95 -3.84 24.48 13.74
C TYR A 95 -4.83 25.53 14.28
N ILE A 96 -6.13 25.20 14.38
CA ILE A 96 -7.21 26.13 14.79
C ILE A 96 -6.87 26.94 16.06
N PRO A 97 -6.32 26.35 17.14
CA PRO A 97 -6.01 27.09 18.36
C PRO A 97 -4.91 28.16 18.21
N SER A 98 -4.07 28.05 17.18
CA SER A 98 -2.94 28.96 16.90
C SER A 98 -3.18 29.91 15.73
N ALA A 99 -4.31 29.79 15.03
CA ALA A 99 -4.62 30.63 13.87
C ALA A 99 -4.93 32.07 14.30
N GLU A 100 -4.43 33.04 13.54
CA GLU A 100 -4.80 34.45 13.74
C GLU A 100 -6.20 34.73 13.18
N MET A 101 -6.95 35.66 13.79
CA MET A 101 -8.31 36.01 13.33
C MET A 101 -8.35 36.44 11.86
N ALA A 102 -7.32 37.13 11.38
CA ALA A 102 -7.20 37.53 9.97
C ALA A 102 -7.00 36.35 9.00
N GLU A 103 -6.48 35.21 9.48
CA GLU A 103 -6.36 33.98 8.69
C GLU A 103 -7.72 33.28 8.59
N ILE A 104 -8.47 33.26 9.70
CA ILE A 104 -9.83 32.72 9.76
C ILE A 104 -10.76 33.49 8.80
N GLU A 105 -10.71 34.83 8.82
CA GLU A 105 -11.51 35.67 7.92
C GLU A 105 -11.23 35.40 6.43
N LYS A 106 -9.96 35.18 6.07
CA LYS A 106 -9.58 34.82 4.68
C LYS A 106 -10.14 33.46 4.29
N LEU A 107 -10.13 32.48 5.20
CA LEU A 107 -10.70 31.16 4.96
C LEU A 107 -12.22 31.22 4.81
N GLU A 108 -12.90 32.01 5.65
CA GLU A 108 -14.35 32.23 5.55
C GLU A 108 -14.74 32.90 4.23
N ALA A 109 -13.98 33.89 3.78
CA ALA A 109 -14.18 34.52 2.48
C ALA A 109 -14.02 33.51 1.32
N ALA A 110 -12.99 32.66 1.37
CA ALA A 110 -12.77 31.61 0.38
C ALA A 110 -13.88 30.55 0.37
N ILE A 111 -14.38 30.16 1.55
CA ILE A 111 -15.52 29.23 1.68
C ILE A 111 -16.78 29.85 1.07
N THR A 112 -17.02 31.13 1.33
CA THR A 112 -18.18 31.87 0.82
C THR A 112 -18.15 31.95 -0.71
N ALA A 113 -17.02 32.38 -1.29
CA ALA A 113 -16.84 32.41 -2.74
C ALA A 113 -17.03 31.03 -3.38
N ARG A 114 -16.57 29.95 -2.72
CA ARG A 114 -16.80 28.58 -3.20
C ARG A 114 -18.28 28.20 -3.19
N ARG A 115 -19.07 28.62 -2.20
CA ARG A 115 -20.52 28.36 -2.16
C ARG A 115 -21.24 29.08 -3.30
N GLU A 116 -20.91 30.34 -3.56
CA GLU A 116 -21.48 31.11 -4.68
C GLU A 116 -21.25 30.41 -6.03
N VAL A 117 -20.03 29.93 -6.28
CA VAL A 117 -19.72 29.18 -7.51
C VAL A 117 -20.53 27.88 -7.61
N LEU A 118 -20.78 27.21 -6.48
CA LEU A 118 -21.58 25.97 -6.46
C LEU A 118 -23.06 26.26 -6.69
N GLU A 119 -23.59 27.36 -6.16
CA GLU A 119 -24.95 27.83 -6.42
C GLU A 119 -25.14 28.12 -7.91
N MET A 120 -24.22 28.88 -8.52
CA MET A 120 -24.23 29.14 -9.97
C MET A 120 -24.19 27.84 -10.80
N LYS A 121 -23.45 26.82 -10.35
CA LYS A 121 -23.39 25.52 -11.03
C LYS A 121 -24.70 24.75 -10.95
N HIS A 122 -25.47 24.90 -9.86
CA HIS A 122 -26.75 24.22 -9.69
C HIS A 122 -27.87 24.89 -10.51
N GLU A 123 -27.73 26.17 -10.82
CA GLU A 123 -28.68 26.94 -11.63
C GLU A 123 -28.50 26.78 -13.16
N LEU A 124 -27.40 26.16 -13.60
CA LEU A 124 -27.07 25.82 -15.00
C LEU A 124 -27.53 24.41 -15.38
#